data_AF-A0A7V3PPN4-F1
#
_entry.id   AF-A0A7V3PPN4-F1
#
_cell.length_a   1.000
_cell.length_b   1.000
_cell.length_c   1.000
_cell.angle_alpha   90.00
_cell.angle_beta   90.00
_cell.angle_gamma   90.00
#
_symmetry.space_group_name_H-M   'P 1'
#
loop_
_entity.id
_entity.type
_entity.pdbx_description
1 polymer ?
#
loop_
_entity_poly.entity_id
_entity_poly.type
_entity_poly.pdbx_seq_one_letter_code
_entity_poly.pdbx_strand_id
1 'polypeptide(L)'
;MKRAPIYALTALLLCSAAIAQPQAGGRQRQGGNRPGGMRIPGMRMLNRPLTLSQVPLPTLKAVFKLSSAQEQKVQGIQQKAMEEVRALMPRRQPGQPMDRNAFNKLMPKFEAISKKADAQILAVMTPEQKKKVPAMLKEMQVLRGTGLPMSLAGSLRLTADQIAKLDKIAKERSDATAKLFQGNQGGMAAMQQMSALREAARKKALAVLNAQQKAAVEKWEKEHPRRGFMGGPGMGGPAMGGPGMGGPAMGGPGAPGMGGGRPAGPGRPGGGMGGGRPRQGQGPRGGGR
;
A
#
# COMPACT_ATOMS: atom_id res chain seq x y z
N MET A 1 -17.90 54.67 -10.22
CA MET A 1 -18.00 54.51 -8.75
C MET A 1 -17.91 53.03 -8.41
N LYS A 2 -16.79 52.57 -7.83
CA LYS A 2 -16.53 51.16 -7.49
C LYS A 2 -16.93 50.92 -6.04
N ARG A 3 -17.94 50.09 -5.78
CA ARG A 3 -18.36 49.72 -4.41
C ARG A 3 -17.53 48.53 -3.94
N ALA A 4 -16.80 48.70 -2.85
CA ALA A 4 -16.06 47.64 -2.17
C ALA A 4 -17.02 46.81 -1.29
N PRO A 5 -16.88 45.48 -1.23
CA PRO A 5 -17.66 44.66 -0.30
C PRO A 5 -17.05 44.71 1.11
N ILE A 6 -17.86 45.12 2.07
CA ILE A 6 -17.61 45.05 3.52
C ILE A 6 -17.82 43.60 3.95
N TYR A 7 -16.75 42.89 4.33
CA TYR A 7 -16.87 41.57 4.95
C TYR A 7 -16.94 41.74 6.47
N ALA A 8 -18.13 41.47 7.02
CA ALA A 8 -18.38 41.42 8.45
C ALA A 8 -17.63 40.24 9.08
N LEU A 9 -16.78 40.54 10.05
CA LEU A 9 -15.94 39.59 10.77
C LEU A 9 -16.71 39.10 12.02
N THR A 10 -17.45 38.00 11.90
CA THR A 10 -18.16 37.40 13.04
C THR A 10 -17.20 36.51 13.83
N ALA A 11 -16.74 36.99 14.97
CA ALA A 11 -15.93 36.21 15.91
C ALA A 11 -16.82 35.21 16.66
N LEU A 12 -16.64 33.91 16.39
CA LEU A 12 -17.31 32.82 17.12
C LEU A 12 -16.44 32.43 18.31
N LEU A 13 -16.89 32.79 19.52
CA LEU A 13 -16.26 32.45 20.79
C LEU A 13 -16.65 31.00 21.16
N LEU A 14 -15.71 30.06 21.03
CA LEU A 14 -15.91 28.66 21.46
C LEU A 14 -15.58 28.51 22.95
N CYS A 15 -16.62 28.38 23.79
CA CYS A 15 -16.49 27.93 25.18
C CYS A 15 -16.00 26.48 25.23
N SER A 16 -14.83 26.27 25.81
CA SER A 16 -14.28 24.93 26.07
C SER A 16 -14.84 24.40 27.39
N ALA A 17 -15.88 23.57 27.34
CA ALA A 17 -16.32 22.79 28.50
C ALA A 17 -15.42 21.56 28.65
N ALA A 18 -14.55 21.58 29.66
CA ALA A 18 -13.77 20.42 30.07
C ALA A 18 -14.68 19.43 30.82
N ILE A 19 -15.00 18.30 30.19
CA ILE A 19 -15.67 17.18 30.87
C ILE A 19 -14.58 16.21 31.33
N ALA A 20 -14.33 16.17 32.63
CA ALA A 20 -13.52 15.15 33.27
C ALA A 20 -14.26 13.79 33.19
N GLN A 21 -13.76 12.85 32.39
CA GLN A 21 -14.25 11.47 32.41
C GLN A 21 -13.59 10.70 33.56
N PRO A 22 -14.35 10.02 34.44
CA PRO A 22 -13.79 9.20 35.49
C PRO A 22 -13.02 8.01 34.91
N GLN A 23 -11.80 7.84 35.41
CA GLN A 23 -10.87 6.78 35.03
C GLN A 23 -11.37 5.45 35.59
N ALA A 24 -12.18 4.73 34.81
CA ALA A 24 -12.64 3.38 35.15
C ALA A 24 -11.46 2.40 35.15
N GLY A 25 -11.07 1.96 36.36
CA GLY A 25 -10.06 0.94 36.61
C GLY A 25 -10.51 -0.44 36.10
N GLY A 26 -10.35 -0.68 34.79
CA GLY A 26 -10.54 -1.97 34.17
C GLY A 26 -9.33 -2.89 34.40
N ARG A 27 -9.52 -3.91 35.24
CA ARG A 27 -8.59 -5.03 35.46
C ARG A 27 -8.01 -5.54 34.14
N GLN A 28 -6.70 -5.35 33.98
CA GLN A 28 -5.88 -5.91 32.92
C GLN A 28 -5.88 -7.44 33.05
N ARG A 29 -6.79 -8.12 32.32
CA ARG A 29 -6.80 -9.58 32.23
C ARG A 29 -5.48 -10.04 31.63
N GLN A 30 -4.64 -10.63 32.48
CA GLN A 30 -3.39 -11.29 32.14
C GLN A 30 -3.67 -12.40 31.12
N GLY A 31 -3.06 -12.25 29.94
CA GLY A 31 -3.37 -13.04 28.76
C GLY A 31 -2.98 -14.50 28.90
N GLY A 32 -3.98 -15.38 28.77
CA GLY A 32 -3.75 -16.77 28.44
C GLY A 32 -3.13 -16.90 27.05
N ASN A 33 -2.07 -17.69 26.96
CA ASN A 33 -1.45 -18.18 25.72
C ASN A 33 -2.50 -18.79 24.79
N ARG A 34 -3.11 -17.99 23.90
CA ARG A 34 -3.87 -18.53 22.77
C ARG A 34 -2.85 -19.00 21.71
N PRO A 35 -2.83 -20.28 21.35
CA PRO A 35 -1.92 -20.80 20.33
C PRO A 35 -2.16 -20.12 18.98
N GLY A 36 -1.15 -19.41 18.48
CA GLY A 36 -0.70 -19.58 17.09
C GLY A 36 -1.60 -19.10 15.95
N GLY A 37 -2.56 -18.20 16.15
CA GLY A 37 -3.22 -17.53 15.02
C GLY A 37 -2.20 -16.71 14.23
N MET A 38 -1.63 -17.26 13.15
CA MET A 38 -0.69 -16.59 12.25
C MET A 38 -1.32 -15.32 11.70
N ARG A 39 -1.05 -14.17 12.33
CA ARG A 39 -1.37 -12.85 11.78
C ARG A 39 -0.57 -12.71 10.50
N ILE A 40 -1.21 -12.84 9.35
CA ILE A 40 -0.59 -12.71 8.02
C ILE A 40 0.12 -11.35 7.96
N PRO A 41 1.47 -11.32 7.97
CA PRO A 41 2.23 -10.07 7.92
C PRO A 41 2.00 -9.46 6.54
N GLY A 42 1.32 -8.31 6.50
CA GLY A 42 0.96 -7.63 5.26
C GLY A 42 -0.41 -6.95 5.30
N MET A 43 -1.37 -7.43 6.09
CA MET A 43 -2.70 -6.79 6.15
C MET A 43 -2.71 -5.40 6.76
N ARG A 44 -1.75 -5.10 7.65
CA ARG A 44 -1.61 -3.74 8.18
C ARG A 44 -1.32 -2.71 7.08
N MET A 45 -0.81 -3.12 5.91
CA MET A 45 -0.57 -2.20 4.80
C MET A 45 -1.85 -1.73 4.13
N LEU A 46 -2.89 -2.56 4.08
CA LEU A 46 -4.14 -2.26 3.36
C LEU A 46 -4.95 -1.14 4.04
N ASN A 47 -4.80 -1.00 5.36
CA ASN A 47 -5.50 0.02 6.15
C ASN A 47 -4.61 1.21 6.54
N ARG A 48 -3.45 1.39 5.89
CA ARG A 48 -2.65 2.61 6.14
C ARG A 48 -3.40 3.82 5.59
N PRO A 49 -3.43 4.94 6.33
CA PRO A 49 -3.99 6.19 5.81
C PRO A 49 -3.28 6.53 4.50
N LEU A 50 -4.05 7.02 3.52
CA LEU A 50 -3.49 7.46 2.25
C LEU A 50 -2.63 8.71 2.51
N THR A 51 -1.46 8.75 1.89
CA THR A 51 -0.53 9.89 1.97
C THR A 51 -0.51 10.66 0.66
N LEU A 52 -0.10 11.94 0.69
CA LEU A 52 -0.03 12.77 -0.53
C LEU A 52 0.94 12.20 -1.57
N SER A 53 2.05 11.65 -1.11
CA SER A 53 3.05 10.94 -1.92
C SER A 53 2.49 9.72 -2.67
N GLN A 54 1.38 9.13 -2.21
CA GLN A 54 0.72 7.98 -2.86
C GLN A 54 -0.40 8.39 -3.82
N VAL A 55 -0.80 9.66 -3.83
CA VAL A 55 -1.85 10.15 -4.73
C VAL A 55 -1.27 10.33 -6.13
N PRO A 56 -1.92 9.80 -7.19
CA PRO A 56 -1.46 10.03 -8.56
C PRO A 56 -1.38 11.53 -8.89
N LEU A 57 -0.28 11.96 -9.51
CA LEU A 57 -0.08 13.36 -9.91
C LEU A 57 -1.25 13.95 -10.74
N PRO A 58 -1.85 13.23 -11.72
CA PRO A 58 -3.01 13.76 -12.44
C PRO A 58 -4.19 14.09 -11.53
N THR A 59 -4.36 13.34 -10.45
CA THR A 59 -5.43 13.58 -9.47
C THR A 59 -5.11 14.78 -8.58
N LEU A 60 -3.86 14.93 -8.14
CA LEU A 60 -3.42 16.14 -7.42
C LEU A 60 -3.61 17.40 -8.29
N LYS A 61 -3.22 17.33 -9.57
CA LYS A 61 -3.43 18.39 -10.56
C LYS A 61 -4.90 18.76 -10.68
N ALA A 62 -5.79 17.80 -10.91
CA ALA A 62 -7.21 18.05 -11.10
C ALA A 62 -7.87 18.66 -9.85
N VAL A 63 -7.52 18.17 -8.65
CA VAL A 63 -8.15 18.63 -7.39
C VAL A 63 -7.62 19.98 -6.94
N PHE A 64 -6.30 20.18 -6.97
CA PHE A 64 -5.67 21.39 -6.45
C PHE A 64 -5.40 22.46 -7.51
N LYS A 65 -5.67 22.17 -8.78
CA LYS A 65 -5.33 23.02 -9.94
C LYS A 65 -3.87 23.47 -9.85
N LEU A 66 -2.97 22.49 -9.71
CA LEU A 66 -1.53 22.74 -9.60
C LEU A 66 -1.05 23.53 -10.82
N SER A 67 -0.15 24.50 -10.61
CA SER A 67 0.54 25.14 -11.73
C SER A 67 1.56 24.18 -12.35
N SER A 68 2.00 24.44 -13.59
CA SER A 68 3.04 23.63 -14.25
C SER A 68 4.31 23.51 -13.38
N ALA A 69 4.73 24.60 -12.73
CA ALA A 69 5.88 24.59 -11.82
C ALA A 69 5.63 23.76 -10.55
N GLN A 70 4.41 23.78 -9.99
CA GLN A 70 4.05 22.92 -8.87
C GLN A 70 4.02 21.44 -9.28
N GLU A 71 3.46 21.12 -10.45
CA GLU A 71 3.40 19.77 -10.99
C GLU A 71 4.79 19.15 -11.15
N GLN A 72 5.71 19.88 -11.78
CA GLN A 72 7.10 19.42 -11.95
C GLN A 72 7.78 19.15 -10.60
N LYS A 73 7.59 20.03 -9.60
CA LYS A 73 8.14 19.82 -8.25
C LYS A 73 7.53 18.59 -7.57
N VAL A 74 6.20 18.44 -7.60
CA VAL A 74 5.53 17.27 -7.02
C VAL A 74 5.97 15.99 -7.71
N GLN A 75 6.08 15.99 -9.04
CA GLN A 75 6.58 14.85 -9.81
C GLN A 75 7.99 14.45 -9.39
N GLY A 76 8.91 15.41 -9.28
CA GLY A 76 10.28 15.17 -8.83
C GLY A 76 10.33 14.60 -7.41
N ILE A 77 9.50 15.10 -6.48
CA ILE A 77 9.39 14.57 -5.12
C ILE A 77 8.88 13.11 -5.14
N GLN A 78 7.84 12.82 -5.92
CA GLN A 78 7.28 11.46 -6.02
C GLN A 78 8.27 10.47 -6.64
N GLN A 79 8.97 10.87 -7.71
CA GLN A 79 10.01 10.06 -8.36
C GLN A 79 11.16 9.77 -7.38
N LYS A 80 11.67 10.80 -6.70
CA LYS A 80 12.72 10.63 -5.69
C LYS A 80 12.30 9.71 -4.55
N ALA A 81 11.08 9.86 -4.04
CA ALA A 81 10.55 8.97 -3.02
C ALA A 81 10.47 7.51 -3.52
N MET A 82 10.06 7.30 -4.78
CA MET A 82 10.01 5.98 -5.40
C MET A 82 11.41 5.38 -5.57
N GLU A 83 12.41 6.18 -5.93
CA GLU A 83 13.82 5.77 -6.03
C GLU A 83 14.40 5.41 -4.65
N GLU A 84 14.16 6.23 -3.62
CA GLU A 84 14.55 5.95 -2.24
C GLU A 84 13.90 4.64 -1.75
N VAL A 85 12.61 4.41 -2.03
CA VAL A 85 11.93 3.14 -1.74
C VAL A 85 12.55 1.97 -2.51
N ARG A 86 12.84 2.14 -3.82
CA ARG A 86 13.45 1.10 -4.65
C ARG A 86 14.85 0.73 -4.17
N ALA A 87 15.65 1.71 -3.74
CA ALA A 87 16.98 1.50 -3.19
C ALA A 87 16.96 0.73 -1.85
N LEU A 88 15.90 0.89 -1.06
CA LEU A 88 15.70 0.13 0.18
C LEU A 88 15.19 -1.30 -0.05
N MET A 89 14.53 -1.55 -1.19
CA MET A 89 13.99 -2.87 -1.50
C MET A 89 15.15 -3.79 -1.89
N PRO A 90 15.34 -4.93 -1.19
CA PRO A 90 16.39 -5.88 -1.57
C PRO A 90 16.10 -6.38 -2.98
N ARG A 91 17.15 -6.45 -3.82
CA ARG A 91 17.07 -7.13 -5.12
C ARG A 91 16.70 -8.59 -4.86
N ARG A 92 15.50 -8.99 -5.25
CA ARG A 92 15.01 -10.35 -5.04
C ARG A 92 15.28 -11.19 -6.27
N GLN A 93 15.76 -12.40 -6.05
CA GLN A 93 15.83 -13.39 -7.11
C GLN A 93 14.40 -13.76 -7.56
N PRO A 94 14.18 -14.00 -8.86
CA PRO A 94 12.90 -14.51 -9.35
C PRO A 94 12.43 -15.72 -8.53
N GLY A 95 11.16 -15.73 -8.12
CA GLY A 95 10.57 -16.82 -7.33
C GLY A 95 10.80 -16.77 -5.83
N GLN A 96 11.71 -15.93 -5.31
CA GLN A 96 11.97 -15.88 -3.87
C GLN A 96 10.99 -14.96 -3.12
N PRO A 97 10.29 -15.47 -2.08
CA PRO A 97 9.41 -14.64 -1.27
C PRO A 97 10.19 -13.63 -0.39
N MET A 98 9.55 -12.50 -0.13
CA MET A 98 9.46 -11.85 1.18
C MET A 98 10.31 -12.37 2.33
N ASP A 99 11.56 -11.96 2.50
CA ASP A 99 12.14 -11.70 3.83
C ASP A 99 11.14 -10.97 4.73
N ARG A 100 10.24 -11.66 5.47
CA ARG A 100 9.23 -11.00 6.32
C ARG A 100 9.88 -10.16 7.42
N ASN A 101 10.91 -10.68 8.07
CA ASN A 101 11.62 -9.97 9.13
C ASN A 101 12.45 -8.82 8.54
N ALA A 102 13.09 -9.05 7.41
CA ALA A 102 13.78 -8.00 6.67
C ALA A 102 12.81 -6.87 6.27
N PHE A 103 11.65 -7.22 5.72
CA PHE A 103 10.64 -6.25 5.32
C PHE A 103 10.07 -5.46 6.50
N ASN A 104 9.79 -6.12 7.63
CA ASN A 104 9.36 -5.45 8.85
C ASN A 104 10.37 -4.41 9.34
N LYS A 105 11.68 -4.64 9.16
CA LYS A 105 12.74 -3.66 9.46
C LYS A 105 12.80 -2.49 8.47
N LEU A 106 12.33 -2.69 7.23
CA LEU A 106 12.26 -1.63 6.20
C LEU A 106 11.02 -0.74 6.36
N MET A 107 9.95 -1.25 6.99
CA MET A 107 8.72 -0.50 7.23
C MET A 107 8.93 0.92 7.78
N PRO A 108 9.64 1.14 8.91
CA PRO A 108 9.88 2.49 9.43
C PRO A 108 10.58 3.40 8.42
N LYS A 109 11.47 2.85 7.58
CA LYS A 109 12.16 3.62 6.53
C LYS A 109 11.20 4.03 5.42
N PHE A 110 10.28 3.14 5.00
CA PHE A 110 9.22 3.51 4.05
C PHE A 110 8.29 4.58 4.62
N GLU A 111 7.94 4.52 5.91
CA GLU A 111 7.15 5.57 6.55
C GLU A 111 7.90 6.90 6.57
N ALA A 112 9.20 6.89 6.87
CA ALA A 112 10.03 8.08 6.88
C ALA A 112 10.13 8.74 5.49
N ILE A 113 10.35 7.94 4.43
CA ILE A 113 10.36 8.43 3.04
C ILE A 113 9.01 9.04 2.69
N SER A 114 7.92 8.35 2.99
CA SER A 114 6.56 8.85 2.73
C SER A 114 6.31 10.17 3.46
N LYS A 115 6.60 10.25 4.77
CA LYS A 115 6.41 11.48 5.57
C LYS A 115 7.25 12.64 5.03
N LYS A 116 8.50 12.39 4.65
CA LYS A 116 9.40 13.38 4.04
C LYS A 116 8.83 13.89 2.72
N ALA A 117 8.38 12.99 1.85
CA ALA A 117 7.75 13.35 0.58
C ALA A 117 6.46 14.15 0.80
N ASP A 118 5.63 13.76 1.75
CA ASP A 118 4.40 14.49 2.09
C ASP A 118 4.70 15.92 2.57
N ALA A 119 5.70 16.10 3.44
CA ALA A 119 6.13 17.41 3.91
C ALA A 119 6.64 18.30 2.75
N GLN A 120 7.42 17.72 1.83
CA GLN A 120 7.93 18.43 0.65
C GLN A 120 6.79 18.81 -0.32
N ILE A 121 5.82 17.91 -0.52
CA ILE A 121 4.63 18.21 -1.34
C ILE A 121 3.82 19.33 -0.70
N LEU A 122 3.59 19.28 0.61
CA LEU A 122 2.91 20.37 1.31
C LEU A 122 3.68 21.69 1.16
N ALA A 123 5.01 21.69 1.24
CA ALA A 123 5.81 22.90 1.11
C ALA A 123 5.63 23.61 -0.26
N VAL A 124 5.32 22.87 -1.33
CA VAL A 124 5.09 23.47 -2.66
C VAL A 124 3.65 23.90 -2.91
N MET A 125 2.72 23.54 -2.01
CA MET A 125 1.30 23.91 -2.10
C MET A 125 1.03 25.28 -1.48
N THR A 126 0.05 26.00 -2.03
CA THR A 126 -0.45 27.25 -1.45
C THR A 126 -1.19 26.98 -0.12
N PRO A 127 -1.34 27.98 0.77
CA PRO A 127 -2.11 27.83 2.00
C PRO A 127 -3.55 27.33 1.76
N GLU A 128 -4.20 27.78 0.70
CA GLU A 128 -5.56 27.34 0.34
C GLU A 128 -5.60 25.88 -0.12
N GLN A 129 -4.61 25.45 -0.89
CA GLN A 129 -4.48 24.05 -1.30
C GLN A 129 -4.24 23.15 -0.08
N LYS A 130 -3.37 23.55 0.85
CA LYS A 130 -3.10 22.82 2.11
C LYS A 130 -4.37 22.60 2.93
N LYS A 131 -5.25 23.61 3.06
CA LYS A 131 -6.53 23.49 3.79
C LYS A 131 -7.46 22.42 3.22
N LYS A 132 -7.37 22.15 1.91
CA LYS A 132 -8.21 21.15 1.22
C LYS A 132 -7.64 19.72 1.30
N VAL A 133 -6.37 19.56 1.69
CA VAL A 133 -5.70 18.24 1.73
C VAL A 133 -6.43 17.21 2.60
N PRO A 134 -6.83 17.50 3.86
CA PRO A 134 -7.48 16.49 4.71
C PRO A 134 -8.79 15.98 4.12
N ALA A 135 -9.60 16.88 3.55
CA ALA A 135 -10.87 16.52 2.89
C ALA A 135 -10.63 15.65 1.65
N MET A 136 -9.67 16.02 0.81
CA MET A 136 -9.28 15.24 -0.38
C MET A 136 -8.76 13.84 0.01
N LEU A 137 -7.88 13.73 1.03
CA LEU A 137 -7.35 12.43 1.46
C LEU A 137 -8.46 11.53 2.00
N LYS A 138 -9.43 12.10 2.73
CA LYS A 138 -10.62 11.37 3.19
C LYS A 138 -11.46 10.88 2.01
N GLU A 139 -11.70 11.74 1.02
CA GLU A 139 -12.43 11.37 -0.21
C GLU A 139 -11.76 10.20 -0.94
N MET A 140 -10.44 10.25 -1.14
CA MET A 140 -9.70 9.17 -1.78
C MET A 140 -9.70 7.88 -0.95
N GLN A 141 -9.64 7.99 0.37
CA GLN A 141 -9.71 6.85 1.26
C GLN A 141 -11.06 6.14 1.14
N VAL A 142 -12.18 6.87 1.05
CA VAL A 142 -13.50 6.26 0.85
C VAL A 142 -13.66 5.67 -0.55
N LEU A 143 -13.10 6.28 -1.61
CA LEU A 143 -13.09 5.71 -2.96
C LEU A 143 -12.33 4.37 -2.99
N ARG A 144 -11.10 4.34 -2.44
CA ARG A 144 -10.31 3.10 -2.29
C ARG A 144 -11.05 2.05 -1.44
N GLY A 145 -11.69 2.51 -0.38
CA GLY A 145 -12.49 1.72 0.55
C GLY A 145 -13.75 1.10 -0.07
N THR A 146 -14.29 1.70 -1.12
CA THR A 146 -15.49 1.21 -1.81
C THR A 146 -15.20 0.49 -3.12
N GLY A 147 -13.94 0.53 -3.58
CA GLY A 147 -13.54 -0.08 -4.86
C GLY A 147 -13.89 0.78 -6.07
N LEU A 148 -14.14 2.07 -5.84
CA LEU A 148 -14.23 3.09 -6.88
C LEU A 148 -12.82 3.58 -7.27
N PRO A 149 -12.59 3.98 -8.53
CA PRO A 149 -11.30 4.50 -8.97
C PRO A 149 -10.92 5.81 -8.27
N MET A 150 -9.72 5.87 -7.66
CA MET A 150 -9.25 7.09 -6.98
C MET A 150 -8.99 8.25 -7.94
N SER A 151 -8.72 7.95 -9.22
CA SER A 151 -8.55 8.95 -10.29
C SER A 151 -9.78 9.85 -10.46
N LEU A 152 -10.95 9.38 -10.01
CA LEU A 152 -12.23 10.09 -10.14
C LEU A 152 -12.53 11.05 -8.97
N ALA A 153 -11.67 11.17 -7.94
CA ALA A 153 -11.91 12.07 -6.81
C ALA A 153 -12.21 13.52 -7.24
N GLY A 154 -11.49 14.04 -8.24
CA GLY A 154 -11.72 15.40 -8.75
C GLY A 154 -12.98 15.55 -9.63
N SER A 155 -13.41 14.47 -10.30
CA SER A 155 -14.53 14.51 -11.25
C SER A 155 -15.87 14.17 -10.61
N LEU A 156 -15.88 13.31 -9.59
CA LEU A 156 -17.12 12.92 -8.91
C LEU A 156 -17.69 14.03 -8.04
N ARG A 157 -16.84 14.92 -7.51
CA ARG A 157 -17.26 16.04 -6.63
C ARG A 157 -18.21 15.55 -5.54
N LEU A 158 -17.79 14.54 -4.78
CA LEU A 158 -18.66 13.89 -3.81
C LEU A 158 -19.13 14.89 -2.74
N THR A 159 -20.42 14.86 -2.41
CA THR A 159 -20.95 15.68 -1.31
C THR A 159 -20.53 15.12 0.05
N ALA A 160 -20.61 15.93 1.11
CA ALA A 160 -20.31 15.47 2.47
C ALA A 160 -21.15 14.24 2.87
N ASP A 161 -22.44 14.24 2.50
CA ASP A 161 -23.36 13.12 2.75
C ASP A 161 -22.96 11.86 1.98
N GLN A 162 -22.54 12.02 0.72
CA GLN A 162 -22.04 10.89 -0.08
C GLN A 162 -20.75 10.33 0.52
N ILE A 163 -19.81 11.18 0.93
CA ILE A 163 -18.57 10.76 1.60
C ILE A 163 -18.88 9.97 2.87
N ALA A 164 -19.83 10.43 3.69
CA ALA A 164 -20.24 9.74 4.92
C ALA A 164 -20.85 8.35 4.63
N LYS A 165 -21.72 8.24 3.62
CA LYS A 165 -22.30 6.96 3.19
C LYS A 165 -21.24 6.01 2.63
N LEU A 166 -20.32 6.50 1.81
CA LEU A 166 -19.22 5.73 1.24
C LEU A 166 -18.23 5.27 2.32
N ASP A 167 -17.95 6.10 3.33
CA ASP A 167 -17.11 5.74 4.48
C ASP A 167 -17.70 4.57 5.27
N LYS A 168 -19.03 4.57 5.49
CA LYS A 168 -19.72 3.44 6.12
C LYS A 168 -19.56 2.15 5.31
N ILE A 169 -19.77 2.20 3.99
CA ILE A 169 -19.58 1.04 3.10
C ILE A 169 -18.12 0.55 3.14
N ALA A 170 -17.16 1.47 3.15
CA ALA A 170 -15.74 1.15 3.23
C ALA A 170 -15.38 0.43 4.55
N LYS A 171 -15.92 0.89 5.68
CA LYS A 171 -15.76 0.25 6.99
C LYS A 171 -16.39 -1.14 7.03
N GLU A 172 -17.63 -1.29 6.55
CA GLU A 172 -18.29 -2.61 6.45
C GLU A 172 -17.44 -3.61 5.64
N ARG A 173 -16.87 -3.18 4.50
CA ARG A 173 -15.98 -4.00 3.69
C ARG A 173 -14.69 -4.35 4.44
N SER A 174 -14.08 -3.36 5.10
CA SER A 174 -12.86 -3.55 5.90
C SER A 174 -13.07 -4.58 7.01
N ASP A 175 -14.18 -4.49 7.74
CA ASP A 175 -14.52 -5.40 8.84
C ASP A 175 -14.81 -6.81 8.32
N ALA A 176 -15.55 -6.94 7.21
CA ALA A 176 -15.79 -8.23 6.57
C ALA A 176 -14.48 -8.87 6.08
N THR A 177 -13.58 -8.06 5.52
CA THR A 177 -12.24 -8.51 5.10
C THR A 177 -11.40 -8.93 6.31
N ALA A 178 -11.44 -8.20 7.42
CA ALA A 178 -10.74 -8.55 8.64
C ALA A 178 -11.24 -9.89 9.22
N LYS A 179 -12.56 -10.12 9.22
CA LYS A 179 -13.17 -11.40 9.66
C LYS A 179 -12.76 -12.56 8.75
N LEU A 180 -12.77 -12.35 7.43
CA LEU A 180 -12.35 -13.34 6.44
C LEU A 180 -10.97 -13.91 6.75
N PHE A 181 -10.02 -13.03 7.09
CA PHE A 181 -8.65 -13.43 7.39
C PHE A 181 -8.43 -13.98 8.79
N GLN A 182 -9.38 -13.83 9.69
CA GLN A 182 -9.37 -14.52 10.98
C GLN A 182 -9.82 -15.98 10.84
N GLY A 183 -10.64 -16.30 9.83
CA GLY A 183 -11.27 -17.60 9.66
C GLY A 183 -10.40 -18.73 9.10
N ASN A 184 -9.09 -18.53 8.93
CA ASN A 184 -8.13 -19.51 8.39
C ASN A 184 -8.59 -20.21 7.09
N GLN A 185 -9.41 -19.54 6.27
CA GLN A 185 -9.88 -20.10 5.00
C GLN A 185 -8.71 -20.28 4.03
N GLY A 186 -8.75 -21.36 3.23
CA GLY A 186 -7.78 -21.61 2.17
C GLY A 186 -7.66 -20.44 1.18
N GLY A 187 -6.48 -20.26 0.60
CA GLY A 187 -6.16 -19.06 -0.20
C GLY A 187 -7.12 -18.80 -1.37
N MET A 188 -7.63 -19.83 -2.04
CA MET A 188 -8.55 -19.67 -3.18
C MET A 188 -9.95 -19.21 -2.73
N ALA A 189 -10.52 -19.83 -1.70
CA ALA A 189 -11.81 -19.43 -1.14
C ALA A 189 -11.75 -17.99 -0.59
N ALA A 190 -10.67 -17.64 0.11
CA ALA A 190 -10.46 -16.26 0.59
C ALA A 190 -10.34 -15.26 -0.56
N MET A 191 -9.70 -15.61 -1.68
CA MET A 191 -9.65 -14.74 -2.87
C MET A 191 -11.03 -14.52 -3.50
N GLN A 192 -11.84 -15.57 -3.64
CA GLN A 192 -13.20 -15.47 -4.14
C GLN A 192 -14.08 -14.60 -3.24
N GLN A 193 -14.03 -14.82 -1.92
CA GLN A 193 -14.76 -14.01 -0.95
C GLN A 193 -14.28 -12.55 -0.96
N MET A 194 -12.98 -12.28 -1.12
CA MET A 194 -12.47 -10.92 -1.30
C MET A 194 -12.96 -10.26 -2.61
N SER A 195 -13.14 -11.02 -3.69
CA SER A 195 -13.74 -10.47 -4.92
C SER A 195 -15.20 -10.08 -4.68
N ALA A 196 -15.97 -10.99 -4.08
CA ALA A 196 -17.38 -10.75 -3.75
C ALA A 196 -17.56 -9.55 -2.82
N LEU A 197 -16.73 -9.41 -1.78
CA LEU A 197 -16.75 -8.26 -0.88
C LEU A 197 -16.45 -6.93 -1.60
N ARG A 198 -15.49 -6.95 -2.54
CA ARG A 198 -15.17 -5.76 -3.36
C ARG A 198 -16.31 -5.39 -4.29
N GLU A 199 -16.93 -6.37 -4.95
CA GLU A 199 -18.07 -6.14 -5.85
C GLU A 199 -19.31 -5.66 -5.10
N ALA A 200 -19.62 -6.26 -3.96
CA ALA A 200 -20.73 -5.85 -3.11
C ALA A 200 -20.56 -4.40 -2.62
N ALA A 201 -19.36 -4.05 -2.14
CA ALA A 201 -19.05 -2.67 -1.73
C ALA A 201 -19.18 -1.69 -2.90
N ARG A 202 -18.67 -2.05 -4.08
CA ARG A 202 -18.79 -1.22 -5.29
C ARG A 202 -20.24 -1.03 -5.72
N LYS A 203 -21.06 -2.08 -5.70
CA LYS A 203 -22.50 -1.99 -6.03
C LYS A 203 -23.24 -1.06 -5.07
N LYS A 204 -23.00 -1.18 -3.76
CA LYS A 204 -23.54 -0.26 -2.76
C LYS A 204 -23.07 1.18 -2.99
N ALA A 205 -21.80 1.37 -3.32
CA ALA A 205 -21.23 2.68 -3.58
C ALA A 205 -21.87 3.36 -4.81
N LEU A 206 -22.05 2.63 -5.91
CA LEU A 206 -22.75 3.14 -7.09
C LEU A 206 -24.17 3.60 -6.77
N ALA A 207 -24.89 2.93 -5.86
CA ALA A 207 -26.23 3.35 -5.44
C ALA A 207 -26.27 4.70 -4.69
N VAL A 208 -25.16 5.12 -4.08
CA VAL A 208 -25.01 6.43 -3.41
C VAL A 208 -24.75 7.57 -4.40
N LEU A 209 -24.24 7.23 -5.59
CA LEU A 209 -23.90 8.20 -6.62
C LEU A 209 -25.14 8.67 -7.40
N ASN A 210 -25.11 9.92 -7.85
CA ASN A 210 -26.11 10.44 -8.78
C ASN A 210 -25.86 9.94 -10.22
N ALA A 211 -26.76 10.23 -11.15
CA ALA A 211 -26.67 9.77 -12.54
C ALA A 211 -25.38 10.23 -13.24
N GLN A 212 -24.98 11.50 -13.08
CA GLN A 212 -23.77 12.05 -13.70
C GLN A 212 -22.49 11.37 -13.19
N GLN A 213 -22.42 11.13 -11.87
CA GLN A 213 -21.31 10.45 -11.22
C GLN A 213 -21.21 8.98 -11.66
N LYS A 214 -22.34 8.27 -11.79
CA LYS A 214 -22.38 6.90 -12.33
C LYS A 214 -21.84 6.85 -13.75
N ALA A 215 -22.27 7.76 -14.61
CA ALA A 215 -21.78 7.86 -15.98
C ALA A 215 -20.27 8.12 -16.04
N ALA A 216 -19.73 8.95 -15.13
CA ALA A 216 -18.28 9.17 -15.02
C ALA A 216 -17.52 7.89 -14.63
N VAL A 217 -18.07 7.09 -13.71
CA VAL A 217 -17.48 5.79 -13.34
C VAL A 217 -17.53 4.81 -14.51
N GLU A 218 -18.67 4.69 -15.18
CA GLU A 218 -18.85 3.79 -16.32
C GLU A 218 -17.92 4.14 -17.48
N LYS A 219 -17.83 5.42 -17.84
CA LYS A 219 -16.89 5.90 -18.86
C LYS A 219 -15.44 5.53 -18.50
N TRP A 220 -15.04 5.78 -17.25
CA TRP A 220 -13.70 5.44 -16.79
C TRP A 220 -13.42 3.93 -16.91
N GLU A 221 -14.37 3.08 -16.54
CA GLU A 221 -14.19 1.63 -16.61
C GLU A 221 -14.13 1.08 -18.04
N LYS A 222 -14.86 1.71 -18.97
CA LYS A 222 -14.77 1.40 -20.40
C LYS A 222 -13.39 1.78 -20.96
N GLU A 223 -12.85 2.92 -20.55
CA GLU A 223 -11.52 3.40 -20.96
C GLU A 223 -10.38 2.67 -20.25
N HIS A 224 -10.64 2.08 -19.08
CA HIS A 224 -9.67 1.38 -18.25
C HIS A 224 -10.17 -0.03 -17.94
N PRO A 225 -10.27 -0.91 -18.96
CA PRO A 225 -10.72 -2.27 -18.75
C PRO A 225 -9.86 -2.91 -17.66
N ARG A 226 -10.52 -3.40 -16.61
CA ARG A 226 -9.83 -4.02 -15.47
C ARG A 226 -9.06 -5.21 -16.01
N ARG A 227 -7.74 -5.08 -16.13
CA ARG A 227 -6.87 -6.19 -16.47
C ARG A 227 -7.03 -7.20 -15.34
N GLY A 228 -7.79 -8.27 -15.60
CA GLY A 228 -8.12 -9.27 -14.59
C GLY A 228 -6.83 -9.74 -13.94
N PHE A 229 -6.77 -9.66 -12.61
CA PHE A 229 -5.60 -10.03 -11.80
C PHE A 229 -5.14 -11.50 -12.03
N MET A 230 -5.94 -12.31 -12.72
CA MET A 230 -5.69 -13.73 -12.98
C MET A 230 -5.64 -14.13 -14.48
N GLY A 231 -5.70 -13.21 -15.45
CA GLY A 231 -6.08 -13.64 -16.82
C GLY A 231 -5.49 -12.90 -18.01
N GLY A 232 -4.40 -12.16 -17.87
CA GLY A 232 -3.64 -11.70 -19.04
C GLY A 232 -2.68 -12.82 -19.50
N PRO A 233 -2.69 -13.27 -20.77
CA PRO A 233 -1.75 -14.26 -21.33
C PRO A 233 -0.24 -13.92 -21.28
N GLY A 234 0.21 -13.01 -20.41
CA GLY A 234 1.59 -12.53 -20.38
C GLY A 234 2.06 -11.92 -19.05
N MET A 235 1.41 -12.25 -17.92
CA MET A 235 1.87 -11.77 -16.59
C MET A 235 1.89 -12.82 -15.48
N GLY A 236 1.96 -14.10 -15.87
CA GLY A 236 3.09 -14.89 -15.40
C GLY A 236 4.32 -14.31 -16.10
N GLY A 237 4.88 -13.22 -15.56
CA GLY A 237 6.19 -12.76 -15.99
C GLY A 237 7.12 -13.97 -15.94
N PRO A 238 8.07 -14.10 -16.90
CA PRO A 238 8.88 -15.30 -17.00
C PRO A 238 9.37 -15.70 -15.61
N ALA A 239 9.10 -16.96 -15.27
CA ALA A 239 10.24 -17.77 -14.89
C ALA A 239 11.36 -17.43 -15.89
N MET A 240 12.28 -16.56 -15.46
CA MET A 240 13.66 -16.58 -15.91
C MET A 240 14.20 -17.97 -15.59
N GLY A 241 13.79 -18.91 -16.43
CA GLY A 241 13.75 -20.34 -16.17
C GLY A 241 12.94 -20.99 -17.27
N GLY A 242 13.15 -20.53 -18.51
CA GLY A 242 12.85 -21.36 -19.68
C GLY A 242 13.84 -22.52 -19.69
N PRO A 243 13.38 -23.78 -19.66
CA PRO A 243 14.21 -24.91 -20.02
C PRO A 243 14.40 -24.89 -21.54
N GLY A 244 15.65 -24.87 -22.02
CA GLY A 244 16.00 -25.36 -23.35
C GLY A 244 15.31 -24.71 -24.56
N MET A 245 15.88 -23.60 -25.04
CA MET A 245 15.94 -23.26 -26.47
C MET A 245 17.28 -22.54 -26.63
N GLY A 246 18.36 -23.16 -27.10
CA GLY A 246 18.37 -24.01 -28.29
C GLY A 246 18.11 -23.19 -29.55
N GLY A 247 18.51 -21.91 -29.56
CA GLY A 247 18.58 -21.09 -30.77
C GLY A 247 19.96 -21.22 -31.41
N PRO A 248 20.04 -21.44 -32.73
CA PRO A 248 21.29 -21.74 -33.43
C PRO A 248 22.26 -20.56 -33.37
N ALA A 249 23.53 -20.90 -33.26
CA ALA A 249 24.65 -20.01 -33.47
C ALA A 249 24.45 -19.22 -34.78
N MET A 250 24.19 -17.91 -34.65
CA MET A 250 24.49 -16.99 -35.73
C MET A 250 26.01 -16.90 -35.81
N GLY A 251 26.56 -17.54 -36.83
CA GLY A 251 27.94 -17.43 -37.23
C GLY A 251 28.28 -15.98 -37.56
N GLY A 252 29.05 -15.34 -36.69
CA GLY A 252 29.86 -14.20 -37.05
C GLY A 252 31.17 -14.70 -37.68
N PRO A 253 31.53 -14.26 -38.90
CA PRO A 253 32.78 -14.67 -39.53
C PRO A 253 33.98 -13.96 -38.90
N GLY A 254 34.99 -14.76 -38.53
CA GLY A 254 36.39 -14.31 -38.48
C GLY A 254 36.86 -13.63 -37.19
N ALA A 255 37.31 -14.45 -36.23
CA ALA A 255 38.41 -14.06 -35.34
C ALA A 255 39.39 -15.24 -35.22
N PRO A 256 40.59 -15.14 -35.83
CA PRO A 256 41.60 -16.18 -35.69
C PRO A 256 42.32 -16.03 -34.36
N GLY A 257 42.38 -17.13 -33.62
CA GLY A 257 43.47 -17.43 -32.71
C GLY A 257 43.45 -16.70 -31.36
N MET A 258 43.16 -17.46 -30.31
CA MET A 258 44.12 -17.61 -29.22
C MET A 258 43.77 -18.86 -28.42
N GLY A 259 44.54 -19.92 -28.70
CA GLY A 259 44.68 -21.05 -27.80
C GLY A 259 45.39 -20.61 -26.52
N GLY A 260 44.89 -21.09 -25.39
CA GLY A 260 45.47 -20.83 -24.09
C GLY A 260 44.71 -21.65 -23.06
N GLY A 261 45.19 -22.87 -22.83
CA GLY A 261 44.58 -23.85 -21.94
C GLY A 261 44.34 -23.30 -20.53
N ARG A 262 43.23 -23.73 -19.93
CA ARG A 262 43.08 -23.73 -18.48
C ARG A 262 43.20 -25.18 -17.99
N PRO A 263 44.13 -25.46 -17.06
CA PRO A 263 44.36 -26.81 -16.57
C PRO A 263 43.21 -27.32 -15.71
N ALA A 264 43.04 -28.63 -15.75
CA ALA A 264 42.19 -29.40 -14.85
C ALA A 264 42.58 -29.13 -13.39
N GLY A 265 41.65 -28.58 -12.61
CA GLY A 265 41.77 -28.48 -11.16
C GLY A 265 41.37 -29.82 -10.51
N PRO A 266 42.14 -30.35 -9.56
CA PRO A 266 41.91 -31.65 -8.95
C PRO A 266 40.76 -31.61 -7.93
N GLY A 267 40.20 -32.80 -7.72
CA GLY A 267 38.99 -33.05 -6.94
C GLY A 267 39.04 -32.53 -5.50
N ARG A 268 37.84 -32.23 -4.99
CA ARG A 268 37.60 -31.95 -3.59
C ARG A 268 37.27 -33.26 -2.87
N PRO A 269 38.10 -33.72 -1.91
CA PRO A 269 37.84 -34.93 -1.15
C PRO A 269 36.70 -34.73 -0.15
N GLY A 270 35.95 -35.80 0.08
CA GLY A 270 35.04 -35.92 1.21
C GLY A 270 35.76 -36.05 2.56
N GLY A 271 34.98 -35.93 3.63
CA GLY A 271 35.40 -36.00 5.03
C GLY A 271 34.99 -34.72 5.78
N GLY A 272 34.33 -34.76 6.93
CA GLY A 272 33.95 -35.87 7.79
C GLY A 272 33.05 -35.37 8.92
N MET A 273 32.34 -36.33 9.50
CA MET A 273 32.10 -36.55 10.93
C MET A 273 32.05 -35.36 11.92
N GLY A 274 30.96 -35.35 12.69
CA GLY A 274 31.06 -35.51 14.15
C GLY A 274 31.51 -34.29 14.97
N GLY A 275 30.56 -33.60 15.59
CA GLY A 275 30.86 -32.61 16.61
C GLY A 275 29.64 -32.32 17.46
N GLY A 276 29.48 -33.08 18.55
CA GLY A 276 28.40 -32.95 19.52
C GLY A 276 28.36 -31.56 20.16
N ARG A 277 27.14 -31.04 20.35
CA ARG A 277 26.91 -29.89 21.23
C ARG A 277 26.62 -30.38 22.65
N PRO A 278 27.39 -29.98 23.66
CA PRO A 278 27.02 -30.23 25.04
C PRO A 278 25.81 -29.37 25.42
N ARG A 279 24.79 -30.01 26.02
CA ARG A 279 23.71 -29.36 26.77
C ARG A 279 24.33 -28.67 27.99
N GLN A 280 24.39 -27.35 27.99
CA GLN A 280 24.65 -26.58 29.21
C GLN A 280 23.34 -26.22 29.91
N GLY A 281 23.27 -26.59 31.19
CA GLY A 281 22.69 -25.75 32.24
C GLY A 281 21.18 -25.82 32.48
N GLN A 282 20.72 -26.88 33.15
CA GLN A 282 19.58 -26.75 34.06
C GLN A 282 20.06 -26.02 35.32
N GLY A 283 19.56 -24.80 35.56
CA GLY A 283 19.71 -24.12 36.84
C GLY A 283 18.56 -24.50 37.80
N PRO A 284 18.83 -24.64 39.11
CA PRO A 284 17.83 -25.01 40.10
C PRO A 284 16.87 -23.85 40.38
N ARG A 285 15.56 -24.15 40.36
CA ARG A 285 14.54 -23.26 40.92
C ARG A 285 14.61 -23.36 42.45
N GLY A 286 15.14 -22.31 43.07
CA GLY A 286 15.02 -22.09 44.51
C GLY A 286 13.55 -21.87 44.89
N GLY A 287 13.08 -22.64 45.86
CA GLY A 287 11.85 -22.38 46.59
C GLY A 287 12.07 -21.27 47.61
N GLY A 288 11.18 -20.29 47.62
CA GLY A 288 11.02 -19.32 48.69
C GLY A 288 9.68 -19.56 49.37
N ARG A 289 9.72 -19.59 50.70
CA ARG A 289 8.60 -19.79 51.63
C ARG A 289 7.56 -18.69 51.54
#